data_AF-A0A927F7K3-F1
#
_entry.id   AF-A0A927F7K3-F1
#
_cell.length_a   1.000
_cell.length_b   1.000
_cell.length_c   1.000
_cell.angle_alpha   90.00
_cell.angle_beta   90.00
_cell.angle_gamma   90.00
#
_symmetry.space_group_name_H-M   'P 1'
#
loop_
_entity.id
_entity.type
_entity.pdbx_description
1 polymer ?
#
loop_
_entity_poly.entity_id
_entity_poly.type
_entity_poly.pdbx_seq_one_letter_code
_entity_poly.pdbx_strand_id
1 'polypeptide(L)'
;MQKKLLSSIVAITLFIGGSLVQADTAEETPKQALKEIVELYKKNDWEHLVKERCLEARHAQSEAAVQDLVNSLSSQFSDAETLDALVASYEAALSAEPQIESEGTVAIFASEMGSVRLSKMDNGAWGLRF
;
A
#
# COMPACT_ATOMS: atom_id res chain seq x y z
N MET A 1 21.56 49.42 -57.61
CA MET A 1 21.05 48.03 -57.51
C MET A 1 21.01 47.63 -56.03
N GLN A 2 19.84 47.76 -55.39
CA GLN A 2 19.63 47.36 -54.00
C GLN A 2 19.22 45.89 -53.96
N LYS A 3 20.01 45.03 -53.31
CA LYS A 3 19.69 43.62 -53.10
C LYS A 3 18.78 43.50 -51.87
N LYS A 4 17.54 43.07 -52.14
CA LYS A 4 16.62 42.49 -51.17
C LYS A 4 17.29 41.29 -50.50
N LEU A 5 17.06 41.06 -49.21
CA LEU A 5 16.93 39.71 -48.65
C LEU A 5 16.04 39.78 -47.40
N LEU A 6 14.90 39.12 -47.55
CA LEU A 6 13.86 38.89 -46.57
C LEU A 6 14.24 37.70 -45.67
N SER A 7 13.65 37.70 -44.48
CA SER A 7 13.24 36.52 -43.69
C SER A 7 14.32 35.72 -42.95
N SER A 8 14.21 35.70 -41.62
CA SER A 8 14.00 34.45 -40.87
C SER A 8 13.53 34.75 -39.44
N ILE A 9 12.24 34.53 -39.22
CA ILE A 9 11.68 34.37 -37.88
C ILE A 9 12.12 32.99 -37.42
N VAL A 10 13.01 32.94 -36.42
CA VAL A 10 13.39 31.69 -35.75
C VAL A 10 12.22 31.30 -34.87
N ALA A 11 11.41 30.34 -35.33
CA ALA A 11 10.40 29.68 -34.54
C ALA A 11 11.11 28.75 -33.54
N ILE A 12 11.17 29.18 -32.27
CA ILE A 12 11.62 28.33 -31.17
C ILE A 12 10.46 27.39 -30.84
N THR A 13 10.46 26.21 -31.46
CA THR A 13 9.59 25.10 -31.03
C THR A 13 10.26 24.45 -29.82
N LEU A 14 9.88 24.87 -28.61
CA LEU A 14 10.18 24.16 -27.38
C LEU A 14 9.43 22.82 -27.40
N PHE A 15 10.08 21.77 -27.89
CA PHE A 15 9.67 20.40 -27.62
C PHE A 15 9.92 20.13 -26.14
N ILE A 16 8.91 20.34 -25.31
CA ILE A 16 8.82 19.69 -24.01
C ILE A 16 8.58 18.21 -24.32
N GLY A 17 9.68 17.50 -24.58
CA GLY A 17 9.71 16.04 -24.56
C GLY A 17 9.44 15.62 -23.13
N GLY A 18 8.17 15.54 -22.77
CA GLY A 18 7.74 14.83 -21.57
C GLY A 18 8.29 13.43 -21.68
N SER A 19 9.34 13.14 -20.92
CA SER A 19 9.72 11.78 -20.62
C SER A 19 8.45 11.15 -20.05
N LEU A 20 7.81 10.27 -20.81
CA LEU A 20 6.94 9.27 -20.26
C LEU A 20 7.84 8.45 -19.36
N VAL A 21 7.98 8.88 -18.11
CA VAL A 21 8.33 8.01 -17.01
C VAL A 21 7.18 7.01 -17.01
N GLN A 22 7.33 5.93 -17.78
CA GLN A 22 6.72 4.66 -17.42
C GLN A 22 7.23 4.41 -16.01
N ALA A 23 6.44 4.81 -15.03
CA ALA A 23 6.55 4.28 -13.70
C ALA A 23 6.31 2.78 -13.90
N ASP A 24 7.38 2.01 -14.05
CA ASP A 24 7.43 0.67 -13.53
C ASP A 24 7.01 0.82 -12.07
N THR A 25 5.72 0.69 -11.80
CA THR A 25 5.21 0.55 -10.45
C THR A 25 5.79 -0.77 -9.98
N ALA A 26 6.98 -0.70 -9.38
CA ALA A 26 7.62 -1.84 -8.75
C ALA A 26 6.56 -2.46 -7.85
N GLU A 27 6.25 -3.72 -8.13
CA GLU A 27 5.22 -4.45 -7.42
C GLU A 27 5.53 -4.38 -5.92
N GLU A 28 4.52 -4.03 -5.11
CA GLU A 28 4.71 -3.89 -3.68
C GLU A 28 5.19 -5.22 -3.09
N THR A 29 6.26 -5.16 -2.31
CA THR A 29 6.74 -6.34 -1.57
C THR A 29 5.90 -6.54 -0.30
N PRO A 30 5.74 -7.78 0.18
CA PRO A 30 5.05 -8.03 1.46
C PRO A 30 5.65 -7.23 2.62
N LYS A 31 6.96 -6.99 2.61
CA LYS A 31 7.67 -6.27 3.67
C LYS A 31 7.32 -4.77 3.66
N GLN A 32 7.16 -4.17 2.48
CA GLN A 32 6.66 -2.80 2.34
C GLN A 32 5.23 -2.69 2.86
N ALA A 33 4.36 -3.63 2.47
CA ALA A 33 2.97 -3.64 2.93
C ALA A 33 2.85 -3.82 4.44
N LEU A 34 3.58 -4.78 5.05
CA LEU A 34 3.57 -4.98 6.49
C LEU A 34 4.04 -3.73 7.23
N LYS A 35 5.06 -3.03 6.71
CA LYS A 35 5.54 -1.78 7.28
C LYS A 35 4.45 -0.70 7.25
N GLU A 36 3.74 -0.56 6.13
CA GLU A 36 2.66 0.41 6.02
C GLU A 36 1.48 0.08 6.94
N ILE A 37 1.10 -1.20 7.02
CA ILE A 37 0.08 -1.70 7.95
C ILE A 37 0.44 -1.31 9.41
N VAL A 38 1.69 -1.53 9.82
CA VAL A 38 2.18 -1.12 11.15
C VAL A 38 2.01 0.38 11.37
N GLU A 39 2.36 1.20 10.38
CA GLU A 39 2.20 2.66 10.47
C GLU A 39 0.73 3.09 10.57
N LEU A 40 -0.19 2.40 9.88
CA LEU A 40 -1.62 2.65 9.98
C LEU A 40 -2.16 2.30 11.39
N TYR A 41 -1.73 1.16 11.96
CA TYR A 41 -2.07 0.80 13.34
C TYR A 41 -1.57 1.84 14.35
N LYS A 42 -0.29 2.26 14.25
CA LYS A 42 0.29 3.28 15.15
C LYS A 42 -0.42 4.63 15.08
N LYS A 43 -0.96 4.98 13.90
CA LYS A 43 -1.73 6.21 13.69
C LYS A 43 -3.20 6.07 14.09
N ASN A 44 -3.67 4.87 14.43
CA ASN A 44 -5.08 4.55 14.59
C ASN A 44 -5.90 4.89 13.32
N ASP A 45 -5.29 4.76 12.14
CA ASP A 45 -5.91 5.09 10.85
C ASP A 45 -6.71 3.89 10.32
N TRP A 46 -7.79 3.59 11.04
CA TRP A 46 -8.65 2.42 10.78
C TRP A 46 -9.32 2.48 9.41
N GLU A 47 -9.64 3.68 8.94
CA GLU A 47 -10.30 3.88 7.65
C GLU A 47 -9.38 3.49 6.49
N HIS A 48 -8.14 4.00 6.47
CA HIS A 48 -7.18 3.62 5.43
C HIS A 48 -6.76 2.16 5.57
N LEU A 49 -6.58 1.64 6.80
CA LEU A 49 -6.29 0.23 7.02
C LEU A 49 -7.36 -0.68 6.39
N VAL A 50 -8.64 -0.36 6.61
CA VAL A 50 -9.73 -1.15 6.01
C VAL A 50 -9.79 -0.95 4.50
N LYS A 51 -9.77 0.28 4.00
CA LYS A 51 -9.96 0.54 2.56
C LYS A 51 -8.80 0.03 1.70
N GLU A 52 -7.58 0.09 2.21
CA GLU A 52 -6.37 -0.19 1.43
C GLU A 52 -5.72 -1.53 1.75
N ARG A 53 -5.89 -2.04 2.97
CA ARG A 53 -5.15 -3.20 3.49
C ARG A 53 -6.03 -4.35 3.99
N CYS A 54 -7.36 -4.27 3.86
CA CYS A 54 -8.28 -5.33 4.26
C CYS A 54 -8.95 -5.96 3.04
N LEU A 55 -8.84 -7.28 2.88
CA LEU A 55 -9.45 -7.99 1.76
C LEU A 55 -11.00 -7.99 1.86
N GLU A 56 -11.54 -7.97 3.07
CA GLU A 56 -12.97 -7.99 3.35
C GLU A 56 -13.65 -6.68 2.93
N ALA A 57 -12.96 -5.54 3.03
CA ALA A 57 -13.48 -4.24 2.60
C ALA A 57 -13.82 -4.20 1.11
N ARG A 58 -13.13 -5.00 0.29
CA ARG A 58 -13.39 -5.12 -1.15
C ARG A 58 -14.64 -5.95 -1.47
N HIS A 59 -15.05 -6.81 -0.54
CA HIS A 59 -16.28 -7.60 -0.63
C HIS A 59 -17.47 -6.91 0.04
N ALA A 60 -17.23 -5.79 0.74
CA ALA A 60 -18.27 -4.98 1.33
C ALA A 60 -19.17 -4.42 0.23
N GLN A 61 -20.46 -4.73 0.29
CA GLN A 61 -21.43 -4.37 -0.75
C GLN A 61 -21.87 -2.89 -0.70
N SER A 62 -21.38 -2.14 0.30
CA SER A 62 -21.73 -0.73 0.50
C SER A 62 -20.72 -0.01 1.40
N GLU A 63 -20.71 1.33 1.35
CA GLU A 63 -19.92 2.16 2.27
C GLU A 63 -20.29 1.91 3.74
N ALA A 64 -21.56 1.61 4.03
CA ALA A 64 -22.00 1.28 5.38
C ALA A 64 -21.30 0.00 5.91
N ALA A 65 -21.16 -1.02 5.06
CA ALA A 65 -20.46 -2.24 5.44
C ALA A 65 -18.95 -2.00 5.65
N VAL A 66 -18.33 -1.09 4.88
CA VAL A 66 -16.95 -0.65 5.13
C VAL A 66 -16.85 0.06 6.48
N GLN A 67 -17.80 0.94 6.80
CA GLN A 67 -17.83 1.65 8.08
C GLN A 67 -18.01 0.69 9.27
N ASP A 68 -18.81 -0.37 9.11
CA ASP A 68 -18.98 -1.41 10.13
C ASP A 68 -17.68 -2.16 10.41
N LEU A 69 -16.85 -2.43 9.39
CA LEU A 69 -15.51 -3.00 9.55
C LEU A 69 -14.58 -2.03 10.28
N VAL A 70 -14.58 -0.75 9.91
CA VAL A 70 -13.81 0.31 10.58
C VAL A 70 -14.20 0.42 12.07
N ASN A 71 -15.50 0.40 12.36
CA ASN A 71 -16.02 0.45 13.73
C ASN A 71 -15.63 -0.81 14.52
N SER A 72 -15.68 -1.98 13.89
CA SER A 72 -15.29 -3.25 14.53
C SER A 72 -13.81 -3.26 14.89
N LEU A 73 -12.93 -2.85 13.97
CA LEU A 73 -11.49 -2.76 14.22
C LEU A 73 -11.14 -1.72 15.28
N SER A 74 -11.72 -0.52 15.18
CA SER A 74 -11.45 0.54 16.17
C SER A 74 -11.94 0.15 17.58
N SER A 75 -13.04 -0.60 17.68
CA SER A 75 -13.52 -1.18 18.94
C SER A 75 -12.59 -2.27 19.48
N GLN A 76 -12.16 -3.20 18.61
CA GLN A 76 -11.25 -4.29 18.97
C GLN A 76 -9.92 -3.79 19.54
N PHE A 77 -9.38 -2.71 18.97
CA PHE A 77 -8.11 -2.12 19.38
C PHE A 77 -8.28 -0.81 20.17
N SER A 78 -9.42 -0.65 20.85
CA SER A 78 -9.66 0.48 21.75
C SER A 78 -8.81 0.41 23.03
N ASP A 79 -8.36 -0.78 23.40
CA ASP A 79 -7.40 -0.99 24.48
C ASP A 79 -5.96 -0.79 23.98
N ALA A 80 -5.25 0.16 24.60
CA ALA A 80 -3.91 0.56 24.18
C ALA A 80 -2.87 -0.56 24.36
N GLU A 81 -2.98 -1.37 25.42
CA GLU A 81 -2.05 -2.48 25.65
C GLU A 81 -2.20 -3.56 24.58
N THR A 82 -3.45 -3.86 24.19
CA THR A 82 -3.75 -4.78 23.09
C THR A 82 -3.21 -4.27 21.75
N LEU A 83 -3.38 -2.98 21.45
CA LEU A 83 -2.84 -2.38 20.23
C LEU A 83 -1.32 -2.39 20.21
N ASP A 84 -0.68 -1.98 21.31
CA ASP A 84 0.78 -1.96 21.43
C ASP A 84 1.38 -3.37 21.28
N ALA A 85 0.73 -4.39 21.85
CA ALA A 85 1.15 -5.77 21.70
C ALA A 85 1.05 -6.26 20.25
N LEU A 86 0.00 -5.89 19.53
CA LEU A 86 -0.15 -6.21 18.10
C LEU A 86 0.95 -5.54 17.27
N VAL A 87 1.16 -4.23 17.48
CA VAL A 87 2.19 -3.45 16.78
C VAL A 87 3.57 -4.08 17.02
N ALA A 88 3.91 -4.39 18.27
CA ALA A 88 5.18 -5.03 18.61
C ALA A 88 5.37 -6.38 17.91
N SER A 89 4.31 -7.20 17.84
CA SER A 89 4.34 -8.47 17.12
C SER A 89 4.61 -8.30 15.62
N TYR A 90 3.97 -7.31 14.99
CA TYR A 90 4.17 -7.03 13.57
C TYR A 90 5.55 -6.42 13.28
N GLU A 91 6.06 -5.59 14.18
CA GLU A 91 7.44 -5.08 14.10
C GLU A 91 8.49 -6.19 14.27
N ALA A 92 8.27 -7.13 15.17
CA ALA A 92 9.10 -8.33 15.28
C ALA A 92 9.06 -9.14 13.98
N ALA A 93 7.88 -9.28 13.37
CA ALA A 93 7.70 -9.96 12.10
C ALA A 93 8.45 -9.28 10.93
N LEU A 94 8.59 -7.95 10.93
CA LEU A 94 9.38 -7.21 9.92
C LEU A 94 10.88 -7.54 9.93
N SER A 95 11.40 -8.10 11.02
CA SER A 95 12.80 -8.54 11.09
C SER A 95 13.04 -9.87 10.37
N ALA A 96 11.97 -10.63 10.08
CA ALA A 96 12.04 -11.86 9.33
C ALA A 96 11.89 -11.62 7.82
N GLU A 97 12.46 -12.52 7.02
CA GLU A 97 12.13 -12.60 5.60
C GLU A 97 10.82 -13.39 5.43
N PRO A 98 9.85 -12.88 4.64
CA PRO A 98 8.60 -13.57 4.44
C PRO A 98 8.82 -14.84 3.61
N GLN A 99 8.20 -15.93 4.05
CA GLN A 99 8.03 -17.11 3.22
C GLN A 99 6.83 -16.89 2.31
N ILE A 100 7.07 -16.94 1.01
CA ILE A 100 6.02 -16.84 0.00
C ILE A 100 5.55 -18.25 -0.35
N GLU A 101 4.26 -18.52 -0.22
CA GLU A 101 3.69 -19.80 -0.62
C GLU A 101 3.87 -20.06 -2.12
N SER A 102 3.79 -21.32 -2.54
CA SER A 102 4.08 -21.76 -3.92
C SER A 102 3.26 -21.04 -4.99
N GLU A 103 2.06 -20.57 -4.66
CA GLU A 103 1.19 -19.83 -5.57
C GLU A 103 1.53 -18.34 -5.65
N GLY A 104 2.41 -17.82 -4.78
CA GLY A 104 2.79 -16.41 -4.78
C GLY A 104 1.74 -15.45 -4.23
N THR A 105 0.68 -15.98 -3.61
CA THR A 105 -0.51 -15.23 -3.16
C THR A 105 -0.52 -14.97 -1.66
N VAL A 106 0.30 -15.68 -0.88
CA VAL A 106 0.37 -15.55 0.57
C VAL A 106 1.82 -15.38 0.99
N ALA A 107 2.07 -14.39 1.84
CA ALA A 107 3.34 -14.13 2.49
C ALA A 107 3.19 -14.37 3.99
N ILE A 108 4.07 -15.19 4.56
CA ILE A 108 4.07 -15.56 5.97
C ILE A 108 5.35 -15.03 6.62
N PHE A 109 5.20 -14.11 7.56
CA PHE A 109 6.27 -13.64 8.41
C PHE A 109 6.22 -14.40 9.73
N ALA A 110 7.21 -15.26 9.98
CA ALA A 110 7.33 -15.97 11.24
C ALA A 110 8.28 -15.22 12.19
N SER A 111 7.81 -14.90 13.39
CA SER A 111 8.61 -14.31 14.46
C SER A 111 8.43 -15.08 15.77
N GLU A 112 9.24 -14.75 16.77
CA GLU A 112 9.12 -15.30 18.12
C GLU A 112 7.77 -14.93 18.78
N MET A 113 7.11 -13.87 18.29
CA MET A 113 5.82 -13.37 18.80
C MET A 113 4.61 -13.92 18.04
N GLY A 114 4.83 -14.80 17.05
CA GLY A 114 3.79 -15.42 16.24
C GLY A 114 4.02 -15.25 14.74
N SER A 115 3.00 -15.57 13.95
CA SER A 115 3.06 -15.43 12.49
C SER A 115 2.10 -14.37 12.00
N VAL A 116 2.58 -13.46 11.14
CA VAL A 116 1.74 -12.52 10.40
C VAL A 116 1.59 -13.04 8.98
N ARG A 117 0.35 -13.10 8.49
CA ARG A 117 0.05 -13.52 7.12
C ARG A 117 -0.52 -12.34 6.34
N LEU A 118 0.07 -12.07 5.18
CA LEU A 118 -0.48 -11.15 4.21
C LEU A 118 -0.91 -11.92 2.96
N SER A 119 -2.03 -11.52 2.38
CA SER A 119 -2.53 -12.05 1.12
C SER A 119 -2.42 -10.99 0.04
N LYS A 120 -2.02 -11.42 -1.15
CA LYS A 120 -1.98 -10.60 -2.34
C LYS A 120 -3.40 -10.27 -2.76
N MET A 121 -3.64 -9.00 -3.04
CA MET A 121 -4.93 -8.43 -3.44
C MET A 121 -4.99 -8.27 -4.96
N ASP A 122 -6.19 -8.17 -5.53
CA ASP A 122 -6.40 -8.04 -6.98
C ASP A 122 -5.77 -6.76 -7.57
N ASN A 123 -5.55 -5.74 -6.74
CA ASN A 123 -4.88 -4.49 -7.13
C ASN A 123 -3.35 -4.58 -7.06
N GLY A 124 -2.79 -5.75 -6.75
CA GLY A 124 -1.35 -5.98 -6.61
C GLY A 124 -0.76 -5.60 -5.24
N ALA A 125 -1.56 -5.02 -4.34
CA ALA A 125 -1.14 -4.75 -2.96
C ALA A 125 -1.15 -6.02 -2.11
N TRP A 126 -0.56 -5.94 -0.92
CA TRP A 126 -0.70 -6.97 0.10
C TRP A 126 -1.54 -6.47 1.28
N GLY A 127 -2.44 -7.32 1.76
CA GLY A 127 -3.39 -6.98 2.82
C GLY A 127 -3.61 -8.10 3.84
N LEU A 128 -4.29 -7.75 4.91
CA LEU A 128 -4.78 -8.63 5.97
C LEU A 128 -6.09 -9.28 5.56
N ARG A 129 -6.31 -10.46 6.13
CA ARG A 129 -7.57 -11.19 6.06
C ARG A 129 -8.06 -11.38 7.49
N PHE A 130 -9.29 -10.97 7.77
CA PHE A 130 -9.91 -11.03 9.10
C PHE A 130 -10.93 -12.18 9.22
#